data_AF-A0AAV0D1D2-F1
#
_entry.id   AF-A0AAV0D1D2-F1
#
_cell.length_a   1.000
_cell.length_b   1.000
_cell.length_c   1.000
_cell.angle_alpha   90.00
_cell.angle_beta   90.00
_cell.angle_gamma   90.00
#
_symmetry.space_group_name_H-M   'P 1'
#
loop_
_entity.id
_entity.type
_entity.pdbx_description
1 polymer ?
#
loop_
_entity_poly.entity_id
_entity_poly.type
_entity_poly.pdbx_seq_one_letter_code
_entity_poly.pdbx_strand_id
1 'polypeptide(L)'
;MAKTYLLQTIPNDIYILIDSMETAKEMWDEIKKLMIGTDLGIKTKKANILTAYDGFKALPGEALHETYNRFVQLINEMRKIKVVKSNMEMNIRF
;
A
#
# COMPACT_ATOMS: atom_id res chain seq x y z
N MET A 1 25.93 -16.54 10.94
CA MET A 1 25.34 -15.29 11.45
C MET A 1 24.18 -14.80 10.58
N ALA A 2 24.29 -14.70 9.26
CA ALA A 2 23.18 -14.26 8.39
C ALA A 2 21.88 -15.11 8.51
N LYS A 3 22.01 -16.45 8.58
CA LYS A 3 20.87 -17.37 8.71
C LYS A 3 20.06 -17.15 9.99
N THR A 4 20.73 -16.79 11.08
CA THR A 4 20.12 -16.61 12.40
C THR A 4 19.31 -15.31 12.49
N TYR A 5 19.80 -14.23 11.86
CA TYR A 5 19.06 -12.95 11.81
C TYR A 5 17.81 -13.05 10.94
N LEU A 6 17.89 -13.74 9.79
CA LEU A 6 16.75 -13.94 8.91
C LEU A 6 15.58 -14.64 9.63
N LEU A 7 15.90 -15.66 10.43
CA LEU A 7 14.97 -16.42 11.27
C LEU A 7 14.31 -15.61 12.40
N GLN A 8 14.98 -14.55 12.89
CA GLN A 8 14.41 -13.68 13.93
C GLN A 8 13.48 -12.61 13.34
N THR A 9 13.69 -12.22 12.09
CA THR A 9 12.92 -11.16 11.42
C THR A 9 11.68 -11.66 10.70
N ILE A 10 11.60 -12.96 10.40
CA ILE A 10 10.51 -13.57 9.64
C ILE A 10 9.66 -14.42 10.58
N PRO A 11 8.33 -14.17 10.67
CA PRO A 11 7.38 -15.03 11.36
C PRO A 11 7.55 -16.51 11.02
N ASN A 12 7.42 -17.40 12.00
CA ASN A 12 7.75 -18.82 11.87
C ASN A 12 6.91 -19.55 10.80
N ASP A 13 5.67 -19.10 10.60
CA ASP A 13 4.76 -19.53 9.52
C ASP A 13 5.29 -19.18 8.13
N ILE A 14 5.87 -17.98 7.97
CA ILE A 14 6.51 -17.57 6.72
C ILE A 14 7.81 -18.35 6.49
N TYR A 15 8.58 -18.66 7.55
CA TYR A 15 9.78 -19.47 7.44
C TYR A 15 9.47 -20.89 6.95
N ILE A 16 8.47 -21.57 7.53
CA ILE A 16 8.07 -22.93 7.13
C ILE A 16 7.59 -22.94 5.66
N LEU A 17 6.80 -21.94 5.26
CA LEU A 17 6.34 -21.80 3.88
C LEU A 17 7.52 -21.69 2.90
N ILE A 18 8.52 -20.86 3.25
CA ILE A 18 9.70 -20.61 2.43
C ILE A 18 10.65 -21.83 2.39
N ASP A 19 10.84 -22.53 3.51
CA ASP A 19 11.70 -23.72 3.63
C ASP A 19 11.19 -24.90 2.77
N SER A 20 9.88 -24.90 2.47
CA SER A 20 9.26 -25.89 1.56
C SER A 20 9.51 -25.63 0.07
N MET A 21 10.13 -24.51 -0.30
CA MET A 21 10.39 -24.14 -1.70
C MET A 21 11.74 -24.67 -2.19
N GLU A 22 11.75 -25.24 -3.40
CA GLU A 22 12.93 -25.92 -3.95
C GLU A 22 14.00 -24.94 -4.47
N THR A 23 13.59 -23.75 -4.92
CA THR A 23 14.51 -22.78 -5.51
C THR A 23 14.59 -21.46 -4.76
N ALA A 24 15.79 -20.87 -4.73
CA ALA A 24 16.00 -19.54 -4.17
C ALA A 24 15.15 -18.45 -4.86
N LYS A 25 14.78 -18.68 -6.13
CA LYS A 25 13.90 -17.78 -6.89
C LYS A 25 12.48 -17.78 -6.34
N GLU A 26 11.89 -18.95 -6.10
CA GLU A 26 10.54 -19.08 -5.55
C GLU A 26 10.47 -18.45 -4.15
N MET A 27 11.47 -18.73 -3.31
CA MET A 27 11.63 -18.12 -2.00
C MET A 27 11.62 -16.58 -2.09
N TRP A 28 12.42 -16.00 -3.00
CA TRP A 28 12.47 -14.55 -3.18
C TRP A 28 11.16 -13.96 -3.74
N ASP A 29 10.51 -14.67 -4.66
CA ASP A 29 9.23 -14.25 -5.22
C ASP A 29 8.11 -14.24 -4.16
N GLU A 30 8.10 -15.22 -3.26
CA GLU A 30 7.10 -15.28 -2.18
C GLU A 30 7.34 -14.21 -1.11
N ILE A 31 8.60 -14.00 -0.69
CA ILE A 31 8.96 -12.89 0.21
C ILE A 31 8.51 -11.54 -0.39
N LYS A 32 8.74 -11.32 -1.69
CA LYS A 32 8.27 -10.10 -2.36
C LYS A 32 6.76 -9.97 -2.32
N LYS A 33 6.00 -11.04 -2.59
CA LYS A 33 4.53 -11.00 -2.51
C LYS A 33 4.04 -10.70 -1.09
N LEU A 34 4.67 -11.28 -0.07
CA LEU A 34 4.28 -11.08 1.33
C LEU A 34 4.59 -9.65 1.81
N MET A 35 5.75 -9.11 1.43
CA MET A 35 6.20 -7.80 1.88
C MET A 35 5.60 -6.64 1.06
N ILE A 36 5.47 -6.81 -0.25
CA ILE A 36 5.09 -5.74 -1.20
C ILE A 36 3.64 -5.92 -1.68
N GLY A 37 3.10 -7.14 -1.60
CA GLY A 37 1.84 -7.54 -2.20
C GLY A 37 2.03 -8.17 -3.58
N THR A 38 0.97 -8.79 -4.08
CA THR A 38 0.92 -9.27 -5.48
C THR A 38 0.68 -8.12 -6.45
N ASP A 39 1.08 -8.27 -7.72
CA ASP A 39 0.80 -7.27 -8.76
C ASP A 39 -0.70 -6.93 -8.86
N LEU A 40 -1.57 -7.94 -8.71
CA LEU A 40 -3.01 -7.76 -8.66
C LEU A 40 -3.43 -6.96 -7.43
N GLY A 41 -2.92 -7.31 -6.24
CA GLY A 41 -3.19 -6.58 -5.00
C GLY A 41 -2.76 -5.12 -5.06
N ILE A 42 -1.60 -4.84 -5.65
CA ILE A 42 -1.09 -3.49 -5.88
C ILE A 42 -2.02 -2.73 -6.84
N LYS A 43 -2.43 -3.35 -7.96
CA LYS A 43 -3.38 -2.74 -8.90
C LYS A 43 -4.73 -2.45 -8.27
N THR A 44 -5.29 -3.38 -7.51
CA THR A 44 -6.55 -3.20 -6.77
C THR A 44 -6.43 -2.06 -5.75
N LYS A 45 -5.33 -2.00 -5.00
CA LYS A 45 -5.07 -0.90 -4.06
C LYS A 45 -5.03 0.46 -4.78
N LYS A 46 -4.35 0.53 -5.94
CA LYS A 46 -4.33 1.75 -6.77
C LYS A 46 -5.73 2.15 -7.24
N ALA A 47 -6.51 1.19 -7.76
CA ALA A 47 -7.88 1.44 -8.21
C ALA A 47 -8.76 1.97 -7.08
N ASN A 48 -8.73 1.35 -5.90
CA ASN A 48 -9.52 1.77 -4.75
C ASN A 48 -9.18 3.20 -4.30
N ILE A 49 -7.89 3.56 -4.27
CA ILE A 49 -7.45 4.91 -3.89
C ILE A 49 -7.93 5.94 -4.93
N LEU A 50 -7.85 5.62 -6.23
CA LEU A 50 -8.36 6.50 -7.28
C LEU A 50 -9.88 6.70 -7.19
N THR A 51 -10.63 5.62 -6.96
CA THR A 51 -12.08 5.71 -6.73
C THR A 51 -12.43 6.56 -5.51
N ALA A 52 -11.68 6.40 -4.41
CA ALA A 52 -11.87 7.21 -3.21
C ALA A 52 -11.56 8.70 -3.46
N TYR A 53 -10.54 8.98 -4.27
CA TYR A 53 -10.18 10.34 -4.70
C TYR A 53 -11.24 10.96 -5.59
N ASP A 54 -11.73 10.23 -6.59
CA ASP A 54 -12.72 10.75 -7.53
C ASP A 54 -14.09 10.98 -6.87
N GLY A 55 -14.41 10.17 -5.85
CA GLY A 55 -15.60 10.31 -5.01
C GLY A 55 -15.41 11.20 -3.77
N PHE A 56 -14.25 11.82 -3.59
CA PHE A 56 -13.98 12.62 -2.40
C PHE A 56 -14.90 13.84 -2.34
N LYS A 57 -15.56 14.00 -1.19
CA LYS A 57 -16.42 15.13 -0.86
C LYS A 57 -16.49 15.30 0.65
N ALA A 58 -16.76 16.54 1.08
CA ALA A 58 -17.11 16.80 2.47
C ALA A 58 -18.39 16.05 2.85
N LEU A 59 -18.42 15.49 4.05
CA LEU A 59 -19.60 14.84 4.61
C LEU A 59 -20.52 15.90 5.26
N PRO A 60 -21.84 15.67 5.29
CA PRO A 60 -22.76 16.57 5.97
C PRO A 60 -22.39 16.71 7.46
N GLY A 61 -22.18 17.93 7.93
CA GLY A 61 -21.81 18.23 9.32
C GLY A 61 -20.32 18.03 9.66
N GLU A 62 -19.48 17.64 8.69
CA GLU A 62 -18.02 17.56 8.85
C GLU A 62 -17.41 18.97 8.93
N ALA A 63 -16.57 19.22 9.93
CA ALA A 63 -15.88 20.50 10.03
C ALA A 63 -14.80 20.62 8.94
N LEU A 64 -14.51 21.84 8.47
CA LEU A 64 -13.54 22.08 7.40
C LEU A 64 -12.17 21.44 7.68
N HIS A 65 -11.69 21.50 8.92
CA HIS A 65 -10.41 20.93 9.31
C HIS A 65 -10.41 19.39 9.26
N GLU A 66 -11.54 18.73 9.52
CA GLU A 66 -11.69 17.27 9.42
C GLU A 66 -11.66 16.83 7.95
N THR A 67 -12.40 17.54 7.09
CA THR A 67 -12.37 17.34 5.63
C THR A 67 -10.95 17.49 5.09
N TYR A 68 -10.25 18.54 5.51
CA TYR A 68 -8.86 18.77 5.11
C TYR A 68 -7.94 17.64 5.56
N ASN A 69 -8.04 17.18 6.81
CA ASN A 69 -7.22 16.09 7.32
C ASN A 69 -7.44 14.80 6.52
N ARG A 70 -8.69 14.45 6.20
CA ARG A 70 -9.02 13.28 5.35
C ARG A 70 -8.43 13.40 3.95
N PHE A 71 -8.51 14.58 3.34
CA PHE A 71 -7.92 14.81 2.02
C PHE A 71 -6.39 14.68 2.05
N VAL A 72 -5.72 15.27 3.04
CA VAL A 72 -4.27 15.16 3.20
C VAL A 72 -3.84 13.70 3.36
N GLN A 73 -4.58 12.92 4.16
CA GLN A 73 -4.33 11.48 4.30
C GLN A 73 -4.46 10.74 2.95
N LEU A 74 -5.52 11.03 2.19
CA LEU A 74 -5.76 10.44 0.88
C LEU A 74 -4.64 10.76 -0.12
N ILE A 75 -4.20 12.03 -0.18
CA ILE A 75 -3.07 12.44 -1.02
C ILE A 75 -1.77 11.76 -0.58
N ASN A 76 -1.54 11.59 0.71
CA ASN A 76 -0.36 10.88 1.21
C ASN A 76 -0.38 9.40 0.82
N GLU A 77 -1.54 8.73 0.85
CA GLU A 77 -1.68 7.36 0.35
C GLU A 77 -1.41 7.27 -1.16
N MET A 78 -1.91 8.24 -1.95
CA MET A 78 -1.60 8.34 -3.39
C MET A 78 -0.10 8.47 -3.66
N ARG A 79 0.61 9.29 -2.89
CA ARG A 79 2.07 9.44 -3.00
C ARG A 79 2.81 8.13 -2.70
N LYS A 80 2.40 7.38 -1.67
CA LYS A 80 3.02 6.09 -1.30
C LYS A 80 2.95 5.06 -2.44
N ILE A 81 1.88 5.07 -3.22
CA ILE A 81 1.70 4.16 -4.38
C ILE A 81 2.24 4.74 -5.70
N LYS A 82 2.99 5.85 -5.63
CA LYS A 82 3.55 6.59 -6.76
C LYS A 82 2.50 7.07 -7.77
N VAL A 83 1.28 7.34 -7.30
CA VAL A 83 0.26 8.04 -8.08
C VAL A 83 0.44 9.53 -7.82
N VAL A 84 0.91 10.25 -8.83
CA VAL A 84 1.16 11.70 -8.75
C VAL A 84 0.16 12.40 -9.66
N LYS A 85 -0.68 13.26 -9.08
CA LYS A 85 -1.52 14.20 -9.80
C LYS A 85 -0.92 15.59 -9.69
N SER A 86 -1.15 16.43 -10.70
CA SER A 86 -0.72 17.84 -10.66
C SER A 86 -1.50 18.62 -9.60
N ASN A 87 -0.94 19.73 -9.12
CA ASN A 87 -1.64 20.61 -8.17
C ASN A 87 -2.96 21.13 -8.75
N MET A 88 -3.04 21.35 -10.06
CA MET A 88 -4.27 21.75 -10.75
C MET A 88 -5.35 20.68 -10.65
N GLU A 89 -5.01 19.41 -10.83
CA GLU A 89 -5.94 18.28 -10.67
C GLU A 89 -6.33 18.01 -9.21
N MET A 90 -5.52 18.44 -8.23
CA MET A 90 -5.82 18.33 -6.80
C MET A 90 -6.75 19.44 -6.31
N ASN A 91 -6.55 20.67 -6.80
CA ASN A 91 -7.31 21.83 -6.34
C ASN A 91 -8.77 21.85 -6.82
N ILE A 92 -9.15 21.07 -7.85
CA ILE A 92 -10.56 20.97 -8.28
C ILE A 92 -11.45 20.16 -7.31
N ARG A 93 -10.84 19.46 -6.34
CA ARG A 93 -11.54 18.60 -5.37
C ARG A 93 -11.76 19.27 -4.02
N PHE A 94 -11.34 20.53 -3.87
CA PHE A 94 -11.46 21.33 -2.66
C PHE A 94 -12.21 22.63 -2.94
#